data_AF-A0A258ASY7-F1
#
_entry.id   AF-A0A258ASY7-F1
#
_cell.length_a   1.000
_cell.length_b   1.000
_cell.length_c   1.000
_cell.angle_alpha   90.00
_cell.angle_beta   90.00
_cell.angle_gamma   90.00
#
_symmetry.space_group_name_H-M   'P 1'
#
loop_
_entity.id
_entity.type
_entity.pdbx_description
1 polymer ?
#
loop_
_entity_poly.entity_id
_entity_poly.type
_entity_poly.pdbx_seq_one_letter_code
_entity_poly.pdbx_strand_id
1 'polypeptide(L)'
;IRRQAEIGISVPLDSNDAGKLPYTVQESGRLLPTVLAQSLARFTQTPYATQRLLLGPGAGAYLSNGAFVPLSAAGEFVVNAKQPVHEVDALNLMTSELADALSPQDKANLSGDKVIVIGTDNDAQGGLARLNAQALAQVLAMPRLRLLPDWAQWITWIVAGLVGAWLVFYVPRTKSILRGLLCVFAALVVCFLAFQSSLIWCPPTIPAAMIVASTLFARIAGHRRG
;
A
#
# COMPACT_ATOMS: atom_id res chain seq x y z
N ILE A 1 -5.96 4.32 -26.62
CA ILE A 1 -6.83 3.12 -26.59
C ILE A 1 -7.16 2.83 -25.14
N ARG A 2 -8.37 3.18 -24.67
CA ARG A 2 -8.85 2.83 -23.32
C ARG A 2 -9.14 1.33 -23.30
N ARG A 3 -8.38 0.55 -22.54
CA ARG A 3 -8.64 -0.89 -22.36
C ARG A 3 -9.76 -1.05 -21.34
N GLN A 4 -10.98 -1.25 -21.82
CA GLN A 4 -12.09 -1.77 -21.01
C GLN A 4 -11.88 -3.27 -20.83
N ALA A 5 -12.04 -3.77 -19.61
CA ALA A 5 -11.83 -5.19 -19.34
C ALA A 5 -12.72 -5.64 -18.19
N GLU A 6 -13.56 -6.63 -18.47
CA GLU A 6 -14.55 -7.18 -17.55
C GLU A 6 -13.93 -8.33 -16.73
N ILE A 7 -14.31 -8.43 -15.46
CA ILE A 7 -13.91 -9.51 -14.55
C ILE A 7 -15.18 -9.92 -13.79
N GLY A 8 -15.52 -11.21 -13.81
CA GLY A 8 -16.66 -11.75 -13.07
C GLY A 8 -16.33 -13.08 -12.40
N ILE A 9 -16.62 -13.17 -11.11
CA ILE A 9 -16.71 -14.43 -10.35
C ILE A 9 -17.91 -14.30 -9.42
N SER A 10 -18.80 -15.28 -9.43
CA SER A 10 -19.90 -15.41 -8.47
C SER A 10 -19.38 -16.04 -7.18
N VAL A 11 -19.45 -15.31 -6.07
CA VAL A 11 -19.22 -15.86 -4.73
C VAL A 11 -20.57 -16.06 -4.07
N PRO A 12 -20.92 -17.27 -3.62
CA PRO A 12 -22.09 -17.46 -2.78
C PRO A 12 -21.84 -16.74 -1.45
N LEU A 13 -22.57 -15.66 -1.19
CA LEU A 13 -22.64 -15.06 0.15
C LEU A 13 -23.54 -15.96 0.99
N ASP A 14 -22.97 -16.61 1.99
CA ASP A 14 -23.78 -17.15 3.07
C ASP A 14 -24.26 -16.00 3.96
N SER A 15 -25.48 -16.10 4.48
CA SER A 15 -26.13 -15.07 5.31
C SER A 15 -25.33 -14.72 6.58
N ASN A 16 -24.47 -15.64 7.05
CA ASN A 16 -23.54 -15.44 8.17
C ASN A 16 -22.28 -14.62 7.82
N ASP A 17 -21.99 -14.41 6.53
CA ASP A 17 -20.81 -13.68 6.04
C ASP A 17 -21.17 -12.32 5.43
N ALA A 18 -22.31 -11.75 5.84
CA ALA A 18 -22.70 -10.39 5.49
C ALA A 18 -21.56 -9.40 5.80
N GLY A 19 -20.95 -8.84 4.75
CA GLY A 19 -19.82 -7.90 4.86
C GLY A 19 -18.42 -8.54 4.81
N LYS A 20 -18.28 -9.82 4.47
CA LYS A 20 -16.98 -10.43 4.17
C LYS A 20 -16.89 -10.85 2.72
N LEU A 21 -15.74 -10.61 2.10
CA LEU A 21 -15.46 -11.02 0.73
C LEU A 21 -14.17 -11.83 0.67
N PRO A 22 -14.15 -13.03 0.09
CA PRO A 22 -12.92 -13.78 -0.04
C PRO A 22 -11.92 -13.04 -0.94
N TYR A 23 -10.65 -12.97 -0.54
CA TYR A 23 -9.58 -12.40 -1.37
C TYR A 23 -9.07 -13.43 -2.40
N THR A 24 -9.08 -14.70 -2.02
CA THR A 24 -8.71 -15.84 -2.87
C THR A 24 -9.69 -16.98 -2.66
N VAL A 25 -10.00 -17.71 -3.72
CA VAL A 25 -10.79 -18.95 -3.65
C VAL A 25 -9.89 -20.12 -3.97
N GLN A 26 -10.04 -21.23 -3.25
CA GLN A 26 -9.37 -22.48 -3.59
C GLN A 26 -10.26 -23.30 -4.50
N GLU A 27 -9.79 -23.61 -5.71
CA GLU A 27 -10.45 -24.50 -6.64
C GLU A 27 -9.46 -25.56 -7.13
N SER A 28 -9.82 -26.84 -7.02
CA SER A 28 -8.98 -27.97 -7.46
C SER A 28 -7.53 -27.93 -6.94
N GLY A 29 -7.36 -27.51 -5.67
CA GLY A 29 -6.04 -27.42 -5.03
C GLY A 29 -5.21 -26.21 -5.45
N ARG A 30 -5.74 -25.28 -6.26
CA ARG A 30 -5.08 -24.03 -6.66
C ARG A 30 -5.81 -22.83 -6.08
N LEU A 31 -5.05 -21.81 -5.70
CA LEU A 31 -5.61 -20.52 -5.26
C LEU A 31 -5.87 -19.64 -6.48
N LEU A 32 -7.11 -19.24 -6.67
CA LEU A 32 -7.57 -18.34 -7.72
C LEU A 32 -7.88 -16.96 -7.13
N PRO A 33 -7.51 -15.87 -7.82
CA PRO A 33 -7.82 -14.52 -7.37
C PRO A 33 -9.30 -14.19 -7.54
N THR A 34 -9.93 -13.58 -6.53
CA THR A 34 -11.31 -13.10 -6.66
C THR A 34 -11.40 -11.78 -7.43
N VAL A 35 -12.62 -11.33 -7.74
CA VAL A 35 -12.86 -10.05 -8.45
C VAL A 35 -12.15 -8.89 -7.74
N LEU A 36 -12.14 -8.88 -6.41
CA LEU A 36 -11.46 -7.86 -5.62
C LEU A 36 -9.94 -7.89 -5.86
N ALA A 37 -9.31 -9.06 -5.78
CA ALA A 37 -7.87 -9.21 -5.99
C ALA A 37 -7.46 -8.88 -7.44
N GLN A 38 -8.25 -9.29 -8.42
CA GLN A 38 -7.99 -9.01 -9.84
C GLN A 38 -8.18 -7.54 -10.19
N SER A 39 -9.25 -6.91 -9.69
CA SER A 39 -9.52 -5.48 -9.88
C SER A 39 -8.42 -4.63 -9.26
N LEU A 40 -7.98 -5.01 -8.06
CA LEU A 40 -6.88 -4.35 -7.37
C LEU A 40 -5.56 -4.52 -8.14
N ALA A 41 -5.24 -5.72 -8.59
CA ALA A 41 -4.05 -6.01 -9.40
C ALA A 41 -3.98 -5.12 -10.64
N ARG A 42 -5.11 -4.95 -11.35
CA ARG A 42 -5.19 -4.08 -12.52
C ARG A 42 -5.06 -2.60 -12.17
N PHE A 43 -5.83 -2.13 -11.20
CA PHE A 43 -5.84 -0.71 -10.83
C PHE A 43 -4.48 -0.25 -10.30
N THR A 44 -3.81 -1.10 -9.52
CA THR A 44 -2.49 -0.82 -8.96
C THR A 44 -1.34 -1.16 -9.90
N GLN A 45 -1.62 -1.74 -11.07
CA GLN A 45 -0.64 -2.27 -12.01
C GLN A 45 0.32 -3.29 -11.37
N THR A 46 -0.13 -4.02 -10.35
CA THR A 46 0.64 -5.07 -9.68
C THR A 46 0.12 -6.44 -10.12
N PRO A 47 0.89 -7.26 -10.85
CA PRO A 47 0.42 -8.58 -11.25
C PRO A 47 0.08 -9.43 -10.02
N TYR A 48 -1.06 -10.13 -10.04
CA TYR A 48 -1.49 -10.99 -8.93
C TYR A 48 -0.40 -12.02 -8.54
N ALA A 49 0.34 -12.55 -9.52
CA ALA A 49 1.46 -13.46 -9.29
C ALA A 49 2.59 -12.89 -8.39
N THR A 50 2.67 -11.56 -8.26
CA THR A 50 3.64 -10.87 -7.39
C THR A 50 3.10 -10.55 -6.01
N GLN A 51 1.81 -10.82 -5.77
CA GLN A 51 1.19 -10.60 -4.48
C GLN A 51 1.55 -11.74 -3.52
N ARG A 52 1.92 -11.39 -2.29
CA ARG A 52 2.18 -12.37 -1.24
C ARG A 52 0.99 -12.42 -0.30
N LEU A 53 0.32 -13.56 -0.25
CA LEU A 53 -0.78 -13.82 0.66
C LEU A 53 -0.24 -14.47 1.94
N LEU A 54 -0.58 -13.87 3.08
CA LEU A 54 -0.36 -14.45 4.40
C LEU A 54 -1.71 -14.80 5.01
N LEU A 55 -1.88 -16.04 5.46
CA LEU A 55 -3.09 -16.55 6.12
C LEU A 55 -2.78 -16.84 7.60
N GLY A 56 -3.81 -16.88 8.45
CA GLY A 56 -3.66 -17.06 9.90
C GLY A 56 -3.55 -15.73 10.69
N PRO A 57 -2.95 -15.74 11.89
CA PRO A 57 -2.81 -14.53 12.71
C PRO A 57 -2.00 -13.45 11.97
N GLY A 58 -2.60 -12.28 11.76
CA GLY A 58 -1.99 -11.19 10.97
C GLY A 58 -2.15 -11.36 9.46
N ALA A 59 -3.15 -12.13 9.01
CA ALA A 59 -3.43 -12.34 7.60
C ALA A 59 -3.55 -11.05 6.79
N GLY A 60 -3.06 -11.11 5.55
CA GLY A 60 -3.09 -9.98 4.64
C GLY A 60 -2.44 -10.29 3.30
N ALA A 61 -2.74 -9.46 2.31
CA ALA A 61 -2.11 -9.49 1.00
C ALA A 61 -1.12 -8.32 0.87
N TYR A 62 0.14 -8.66 0.61
CA TYR A 62 1.19 -7.69 0.31
C TYR A 62 1.31 -7.57 -1.21
N LEU A 63 1.06 -6.37 -1.71
CA LEU A 63 1.22 -6.03 -3.12
C LEU A 63 2.66 -5.60 -3.40
N SER A 64 3.11 -5.81 -4.63
CA SER A 64 4.47 -5.43 -5.04
C SER A 64 4.74 -3.92 -5.03
N ASN A 65 3.69 -3.09 -5.01
CA ASN A 65 3.78 -1.64 -4.86
C ASN A 65 3.87 -1.16 -3.39
N GLY A 66 4.01 -2.07 -2.43
CA GLY A 66 4.05 -1.75 -1.01
C GLY A 66 2.68 -1.53 -0.36
N ALA A 67 1.57 -1.70 -1.07
CA ALA A 67 0.25 -1.70 -0.46
C ALA A 67 0.03 -2.99 0.35
N PHE A 68 -0.63 -2.84 1.50
CA PHE A 68 -1.03 -3.95 2.36
C PHE A 68 -2.54 -3.98 2.48
N VAL A 69 -3.14 -5.13 2.18
CA VAL A 69 -4.57 -5.37 2.36
C VAL A 69 -4.76 -6.28 3.57
N PRO A 70 -5.34 -5.79 4.68
CA PRO A 70 -5.61 -6.61 5.84
C PRO A 70 -6.72 -7.62 5.53
N LEU A 71 -6.52 -8.88 5.94
CA LEU A 71 -7.48 -9.96 5.78
C LEU A 71 -7.79 -10.58 7.14
N SER A 72 -8.95 -11.24 7.23
CA SER A 72 -9.29 -12.14 8.32
C SER A 72 -8.33 -13.34 8.31
N ALA A 73 -8.21 -14.06 9.42
CA ALA A 73 -7.35 -15.24 9.50
C ALA A 73 -7.70 -16.31 8.42
N ALA A 74 -8.94 -16.31 7.94
CA ALA A 74 -9.44 -17.17 6.87
C ALA A 74 -9.15 -16.65 5.44
N GLY A 75 -8.54 -15.46 5.28
CA GLY A 75 -8.25 -14.87 3.98
C GLY A 75 -9.38 -14.02 3.40
N GLU A 76 -10.33 -13.59 4.23
CA GLU A 76 -11.46 -12.76 3.81
C GLU A 76 -11.18 -11.29 4.09
N PHE A 77 -11.62 -10.43 3.19
CA PHE A 77 -11.63 -9.00 3.41
C PHE A 77 -12.91 -8.60 4.14
N VAL A 78 -12.78 -7.91 5.28
CA VAL A 78 -13.91 -7.40 6.06
C VAL A 78 -14.27 -6.00 5.59
N VAL A 79 -15.45 -5.88 4.99
CA VAL A 79 -15.98 -4.64 4.40
C VAL A 79 -16.59 -3.78 5.50
N ASN A 80 -16.16 -2.52 5.57
CA ASN A 80 -16.80 -1.53 6.41
C ASN A 80 -17.97 -0.88 5.64
N ALA A 81 -19.20 -1.23 6.03
CA ALA A 81 -20.42 -0.71 5.41
C ALA A 81 -20.57 0.83 5.46
N LYS A 82 -19.77 1.52 6.29
CA LYS A 82 -19.76 2.99 6.38
C LYS A 82 -18.94 3.67 5.27
N GLN A 83 -18.22 2.92 4.43
CA GLN A 83 -17.45 3.51 3.33
C GLN A 83 -18.42 4.07 2.27
N PRO A 84 -18.41 5.39 1.99
CA PRO A 84 -19.32 5.97 1.01
C PRO A 84 -18.93 5.54 -0.41
N VAL A 85 -19.91 5.03 -1.14
CA VAL A 85 -19.80 4.69 -2.57
C VAL A 85 -20.96 5.39 -3.28
N HIS A 86 -20.66 6.06 -4.39
CA HIS A 86 -21.69 6.70 -5.20
C HIS A 86 -22.40 5.64 -6.04
N GLU A 87 -23.72 5.58 -5.92
CA GLU A 87 -24.57 4.70 -6.69
C GLU A 87 -25.17 5.49 -7.86
N VAL A 88 -25.11 4.90 -9.05
CA VAL A 88 -25.73 5.44 -10.27
C VAL A 88 -26.60 4.34 -10.84
N ASP A 89 -27.85 4.66 -11.14
CA ASP A 89 -28.77 3.71 -11.77
C ASP A 89 -28.22 3.29 -13.15
N ALA A 90 -28.08 1.97 -13.35
CA ALA A 90 -27.58 1.41 -14.59
C ALA A 90 -28.50 1.73 -15.79
N LEU A 91 -29.81 1.92 -15.56
CA LEU A 91 -30.74 2.33 -16.60
C LEU A 91 -30.36 3.71 -17.18
N ASN A 92 -29.94 4.64 -16.33
CA ASN A 92 -29.49 5.98 -16.74
C ASN A 92 -28.18 5.95 -17.55
N LEU A 93 -27.36 4.91 -17.36
CA LEU A 93 -26.16 4.69 -18.18
C LEU A 93 -26.49 4.14 -19.58
N MET A 94 -27.55 3.34 -19.71
CA MET A 94 -27.96 2.73 -20.98
C MET A 94 -28.78 3.66 -21.87
N THR A 95 -29.41 4.70 -21.29
CA THR A 95 -30.18 5.71 -22.04
C THR A 95 -29.34 6.92 -22.49
N SER A 96 -28.00 6.85 -22.31
CA SER A 96 -27.00 7.87 -22.61
C SER A 96 -27.03 8.44 -24.05
N GLU A 97 -27.68 7.80 -25.02
CA GLU A 97 -27.84 8.35 -26.38
C GLU A 97 -28.98 9.38 -26.51
N LEU A 98 -29.89 9.47 -25.53
CA LEU A 98 -30.81 10.60 -25.41
C LEU A 98 -30.11 11.72 -24.66
N ALA A 99 -29.98 12.88 -25.32
CA ALA A 99 -29.08 13.99 -25.01
C ALA A 99 -29.14 14.61 -23.58
N ASP A 100 -29.99 14.11 -22.68
CA ASP A 100 -30.24 14.62 -21.33
C ASP A 100 -30.18 13.55 -20.21
N ALA A 101 -29.75 12.31 -20.51
CA ALA A 101 -29.97 11.17 -19.59
C ALA A 101 -29.06 11.09 -18.34
N LEU A 102 -27.93 11.79 -18.31
CA LEU A 102 -27.00 11.76 -17.18
C LEU A 102 -26.89 13.13 -16.53
N SER A 103 -27.25 13.22 -15.24
CA SER A 103 -27.15 14.45 -14.48
C SER A 103 -25.70 14.98 -14.47
N PRO A 104 -25.48 16.30 -14.41
CA PRO A 104 -24.13 16.86 -14.32
C PRO A 104 -23.32 16.29 -13.14
N GLN A 105 -24.01 15.91 -12.06
CA GLN A 105 -23.44 15.32 -10.86
C GLN A 105 -22.96 13.89 -11.11
N ASP A 106 -23.74 13.07 -11.82
CA ASP A 106 -23.34 11.69 -12.17
C ASP A 106 -22.20 11.68 -13.19
N LYS A 107 -22.22 12.61 -14.14
CA LYS A 107 -21.12 12.81 -15.08
C LYS A 107 -19.81 13.18 -14.38
N ALA A 108 -19.87 14.02 -13.35
CA ALA A 108 -18.71 14.31 -12.50
C ALA A 108 -18.26 13.07 -11.72
N ASN A 109 -19.21 12.32 -11.15
CA ASN A 109 -18.94 11.10 -10.40
C ASN A 109 -18.27 9.99 -11.24
N LEU A 110 -18.60 9.91 -12.53
CA LEU A 110 -18.09 8.93 -13.49
C LEU A 110 -16.81 9.38 -14.24
N SER A 111 -16.39 10.63 -14.06
CA SER A 111 -15.21 11.18 -14.76
C SER A 111 -13.88 10.73 -14.12
N GLY A 112 -12.84 10.48 -14.93
CA GLY A 112 -11.48 10.12 -14.48
C GLY A 112 -11.15 8.61 -14.48
N ASP A 113 -10.02 8.25 -13.86
CA ASP A 113 -9.58 6.86 -13.68
C ASP A 113 -10.27 6.24 -12.45
N LYS A 114 -11.49 5.74 -12.65
CA LYS A 114 -12.33 5.16 -11.60
C LYS A 114 -12.62 3.69 -11.88
N VAL A 115 -12.87 2.94 -10.81
CA VAL A 115 -13.39 1.57 -10.89
C VAL A 115 -14.91 1.63 -10.82
N ILE A 116 -15.58 1.10 -11.84
CA ILE A 116 -17.04 1.01 -11.90
C ILE A 116 -17.41 -0.45 -11.62
N VAL A 117 -18.29 -0.67 -10.64
CA VAL A 117 -18.82 -1.99 -10.32
C VAL A 117 -20.28 -2.00 -10.75
N ILE A 118 -20.63 -2.90 -11.66
CA ILE A 118 -21.98 -3.06 -12.19
C ILE A 118 -22.52 -4.39 -11.66
N GLY A 119 -23.72 -4.35 -11.09
CA GLY A 119 -24.45 -5.55 -10.72
C GLY A 119 -25.88 -5.21 -10.36
N THR A 120 -26.69 -6.24 -10.26
CA THR A 120 -28.09 -6.13 -9.85
C THR A 120 -28.16 -6.19 -8.35
N ASP A 121 -28.72 -5.15 -7.73
CA ASP A 121 -29.03 -5.13 -6.30
C ASP A 121 -30.53 -5.38 -6.11
N ASN A 122 -30.90 -6.15 -5.09
CA ASN A 122 -32.29 -6.31 -4.68
C ASN A 122 -32.44 -5.57 -3.34
N ASP A 123 -33.39 -4.64 -3.23
CA ASP A 123 -33.60 -3.79 -2.04
C ASP A 123 -33.68 -4.55 -0.69
N ALA A 124 -33.97 -5.85 -0.72
CA ALA A 124 -34.10 -6.72 0.46
C ALA A 124 -32.77 -7.38 0.93
N GLN A 125 -31.74 -7.46 0.09
CA GLN A 125 -30.44 -8.06 0.43
C GLN A 125 -29.34 -7.20 -0.17
N GLY A 126 -28.63 -6.43 0.66
CA GLY A 126 -27.55 -5.54 0.21
C GLY A 126 -26.62 -6.23 -0.79
N GLY A 127 -26.57 -5.70 -2.00
CA GLY A 127 -26.09 -6.43 -3.15
C GLY A 127 -24.60 -6.69 -3.15
N LEU A 128 -24.24 -7.81 -3.76
CA LEU A 128 -22.86 -8.21 -4.04
C LEU A 128 -22.06 -7.09 -4.73
N ALA A 129 -22.68 -6.36 -5.65
CA ALA A 129 -22.04 -5.24 -6.33
C ALA A 129 -21.68 -4.12 -5.36
N ARG A 130 -22.62 -3.73 -4.49
CA ARG A 130 -22.39 -2.71 -3.47
C ARG A 130 -21.28 -3.12 -2.51
N LEU A 131 -21.30 -4.36 -2.04
CA LEU A 131 -20.25 -4.91 -1.16
C LEU A 131 -18.87 -4.88 -1.83
N ASN A 132 -18.77 -5.31 -3.09
CA ASN A 132 -17.51 -5.27 -3.84
C ASN A 132 -17.04 -3.83 -4.08
N ALA A 133 -17.95 -2.91 -4.37
CA ALA A 133 -17.62 -1.50 -4.57
C ALA A 133 -17.10 -0.85 -3.28
N GLN A 134 -17.75 -1.13 -2.14
CA GLN A 134 -17.31 -0.66 -0.82
C GLN A 134 -15.96 -1.25 -0.45
N ALA A 135 -15.74 -2.54 -0.71
CA ALA A 135 -14.48 -3.20 -0.44
C ALA A 135 -13.34 -2.60 -1.28
N LEU A 136 -13.56 -2.38 -2.57
CA LEU A 136 -12.60 -1.73 -3.45
C LEU A 136 -12.32 -0.29 -3.01
N ALA A 137 -13.35 0.48 -2.67
CA ALA A 137 -13.18 1.84 -2.15
C ALA A 137 -12.34 1.85 -0.86
N GLN A 138 -12.61 0.92 0.06
CA GLN A 138 -11.88 0.79 1.31
C GLN A 138 -10.42 0.40 1.07
N VAL A 139 -10.15 -0.60 0.24
CA VAL A 139 -8.78 -1.04 -0.10
C VAL A 139 -7.99 0.07 -0.82
N LEU A 140 -8.62 0.77 -1.76
CA LEU A 140 -7.97 1.85 -2.50
C LEU A 140 -7.70 3.08 -1.62
N ALA A 141 -8.51 3.31 -0.59
CA ALA A 141 -8.30 4.35 0.41
C ALA A 141 -7.21 3.99 1.43
N MET A 142 -6.71 2.75 1.46
CA MET A 142 -5.70 2.35 2.44
C MET A 142 -4.38 3.10 2.23
N PRO A 143 -3.74 3.53 3.33
CA PRO A 143 -2.43 4.15 3.27
C PRO A 143 -1.43 3.18 2.64
N ARG A 144 -0.72 3.66 1.62
CA ARG A 144 0.32 2.88 0.94
C ARG A 144 1.65 3.13 1.64
N LEU A 145 2.31 2.07 2.08
CA LEU A 145 3.71 2.16 2.51
C LEU A 145 4.53 2.48 1.27
N ARG A 146 5.04 3.70 1.19
CA ARG A 146 5.95 4.10 0.11
C ARG A 146 7.35 3.73 0.56
N LEU A 147 7.92 2.71 -0.05
CA LEU A 147 9.36 2.51 0.07
C LEU A 147 10.06 3.72 -0.55
N LEU A 148 11.13 4.18 0.10
CA LEU A 148 11.96 5.24 -0.45
C LEU A 148 12.45 4.80 -1.84
N PRO A 149 12.21 5.57 -2.92
CA PRO A 149 12.60 5.16 -4.26
C PRO A 149 14.13 5.01 -4.35
N ASP A 150 14.61 4.11 -5.21
CA ASP A 150 16.03 3.72 -5.27
C ASP A 150 16.98 4.91 -5.37
N TRP A 151 16.64 5.93 -6.17
CA TRP A 151 17.45 7.15 -6.30
C TRP A 151 17.59 7.92 -4.98
N ALA A 152 16.53 7.95 -4.16
CA ALA A 152 16.54 8.62 -2.86
C ALA A 152 17.26 7.77 -1.79
N GLN A 153 17.27 6.44 -1.93
CA GLN A 153 18.11 5.58 -1.11
C GLN A 153 19.60 5.87 -1.34
N TRP A 154 20.02 6.06 -2.59
CA TRP A 154 21.39 6.46 -2.92
C TRP A 154 21.79 7.80 -2.29
N ILE A 155 20.91 8.81 -2.32
CA ILE A 155 21.15 10.09 -1.63
C ILE A 155 21.37 9.87 -0.14
N THR A 156 20.55 9.03 0.48
CA THR A 156 20.66 8.71 1.91
C THR A 156 22.01 8.04 2.23
N TRP A 157 22.49 7.15 1.36
CA TRP A 157 23.79 6.51 1.51
C TRP A 157 24.95 7.49 1.32
N ILE A 158 24.87 8.39 0.33
CA ILE A 158 25.88 9.44 0.12
C ILE A 158 25.96 10.35 1.34
N VAL A 159 24.83 10.79 1.88
CA VAL A 159 24.78 11.61 3.10
C VAL A 159 25.37 10.86 4.29
N ALA A 160 25.03 9.58 4.48
CA ALA A 160 25.60 8.76 5.54
C ALA A 160 27.12 8.59 5.39
N GLY A 161 27.60 8.41 4.16
CA GLY A 161 29.03 8.35 3.83
C GLY A 161 29.77 9.66 4.14
N LEU A 162 29.18 10.82 3.80
CA LEU A 162 29.72 12.14 4.14
C LEU A 162 29.78 12.37 5.65
N VAL A 163 28.73 11.98 6.38
CA VAL A 163 28.70 12.04 7.85
C VAL A 163 29.78 11.13 8.45
N GLY A 164 29.94 9.92 7.90
CA GLY A 164 31.00 8.98 8.29
C GLY A 164 32.41 9.55 8.06
N ALA A 165 32.66 10.12 6.88
CA ALA A 165 33.93 10.76 6.54
C ALA A 165 34.22 11.94 7.47
N TRP A 166 33.23 12.79 7.74
CA TRP A 166 33.37 13.90 8.70
C TRP A 166 33.76 13.40 10.10
N LEU A 167 33.17 12.29 10.54
CA LEU A 167 33.47 11.65 11.82
C LEU A 167 34.91 11.14 11.90
N VAL A 168 35.45 10.62 10.80
CA VAL A 168 36.84 10.11 10.73
C VAL A 168 37.85 11.26 10.70
N PHE A 169 37.62 12.29 9.88
CA PHE A 169 38.61 13.35 9.64
C PHE A 169 38.61 14.46 10.71
N TYR A 170 37.44 14.83 11.26
CA TYR A 170 37.30 16.04 12.07
C TYR A 170 37.00 15.80 13.56
N VAL A 171 36.62 14.58 13.95
CA VAL A 171 36.23 14.29 15.35
C VAL A 171 37.41 13.69 16.14
N PRO A 172 37.75 14.24 17.32
CA PRO A 172 38.78 13.66 18.19
C PRO A 172 38.38 12.26 18.66
N ARG A 173 39.35 11.34 18.73
CA ARG A 173 39.12 9.93 19.13
C ARG A 173 38.27 9.76 20.39
N THR A 174 38.51 10.58 21.40
CA THR A 174 37.80 10.56 22.70
C THR A 174 36.30 10.88 22.58
N LYS A 175 35.88 11.66 21.58
CA LYS A 175 34.49 12.07 21.36
C LYS A 175 33.80 11.32 20.21
N SER A 176 34.54 10.46 19.49
CA SER A 176 34.05 9.74 18.30
C SER A 176 32.82 8.87 18.58
N ILE A 177 32.80 8.15 19.70
CA ILE A 177 31.68 7.25 20.07
C ILE A 177 30.42 8.05 20.39
N LEU A 178 30.54 9.10 21.21
CA LEU A 178 29.40 9.92 21.61
C LEU A 178 28.78 10.64 20.40
N ARG A 179 29.61 11.21 19.52
CA ARG A 179 29.12 11.85 18.28
C ARG A 179 28.54 10.84 17.30
N GLY A 180 29.14 9.66 17.19
CA GLY A 180 28.61 8.54 16.43
C GLY A 180 27.21 8.13 16.86
N LEU A 181 27.05 7.89 18.16
CA LEU A 181 25.76 7.53 18.76
C LEU A 181 24.70 8.61 18.51
N LEU A 182 25.07 9.90 18.69
CA LEU A 182 24.17 11.02 18.39
C LEU A 182 23.77 11.09 16.92
N CYS A 183 24.69 10.83 15.99
CA CYS A 183 24.39 10.79 14.55
C CYS A 183 23.43 9.64 14.20
N VAL A 184 23.65 8.44 14.76
CA VAL A 184 22.72 7.30 14.58
C VAL A 184 21.35 7.62 15.15
N PHE A 185 21.29 8.19 16.36
CA PHE A 185 20.03 8.60 16.99
C PHE A 185 19.28 9.64 16.16
N ALA A 186 19.96 10.69 15.71
CA ALA A 186 19.37 11.72 14.85
C ALA A 186 18.85 11.13 13.53
N ALA A 187 19.61 10.22 12.90
CA ALA A 187 19.17 9.53 11.69
C ALA A 187 17.91 8.69 11.91
N LEU A 188 17.82 7.96 13.03
CA LEU A 188 16.62 7.19 13.40
C LEU A 188 15.41 8.10 13.62
N VAL A 189 15.58 9.23 14.31
CA VAL A 189 14.51 10.21 14.52
C VAL A 189 14.00 10.77 13.20
N VAL A 190 14.90 11.14 12.27
CA VAL A 190 14.50 11.62 10.94
C VAL A 190 13.75 10.54 10.15
N CYS A 191 14.22 9.28 10.18
CA CYS A 191 13.51 8.17 9.54
C CYS A 191 12.12 7.96 10.15
N PHE A 192 11.99 8.05 11.47
CA PHE A 192 10.71 7.92 12.16
C PHE A 192 9.75 9.06 11.81
N LEU A 193 10.22 10.31 11.76
CA LEU A 193 9.42 11.46 11.37
C LEU A 193 8.97 11.39 9.89
N ALA A 194 9.84 10.92 9.00
CA ALA A 194 9.49 10.69 7.59
C ALA A 194 8.42 9.59 7.46
N PHE A 195 8.51 8.54 8.27
CA PHE A 195 7.51 7.49 8.33
C PHE A 195 6.16 7.98 8.85
N GLN A 196 6.16 8.75 9.95
CA GLN A 196 4.91 9.29 10.53
C GLN A 196 4.22 10.31 9.61
N SER A 197 4.99 11.19 8.96
CA SER A 197 4.42 12.27 8.14
C SER A 197 3.95 11.81 6.76
N SER A 198 4.69 10.87 6.14
CA SER A 198 4.51 10.55 4.72
C SER A 198 4.37 9.05 4.45
N LEU A 199 4.36 8.20 5.49
CA LEU A 199 4.40 6.72 5.38
C LEU A 199 5.57 6.23 4.52
N ILE A 200 6.65 7.00 4.47
CA ILE A 200 7.85 6.67 3.73
C ILE A 200 8.73 5.79 4.63
N TRP A 201 8.90 4.53 4.24
CA TRP A 201 9.85 3.65 4.91
C TRP A 201 11.24 3.82 4.30
N CYS A 202 12.16 4.36 5.10
CA CYS A 202 13.59 4.41 4.80
C CYS A 202 14.28 3.31 5.61
N PRO A 203 14.84 2.25 5.01
CA PRO A 203 15.54 1.20 5.75
C PRO A 203 16.78 1.77 6.43
N PRO A 204 16.82 1.86 7.77
CA PRO A 204 17.90 2.55 8.48
C PRO A 204 19.17 1.69 8.58
N THR A 205 19.12 0.42 8.19
CA THR A 205 20.16 -0.58 8.43
C THR A 205 21.48 -0.24 7.77
N ILE A 206 21.48 0.08 6.47
CA ILE A 206 22.71 0.38 5.71
C ILE A 206 23.32 1.73 6.17
N PRO A 207 22.56 2.84 6.25
CA PRO A 207 23.09 4.11 6.78
C PRO A 207 23.63 3.99 8.20
N ALA A 208 22.91 3.30 9.10
CA ALA A 208 23.34 3.12 10.47
C ALA A 208 24.61 2.27 10.55
N ALA A 209 24.71 1.17 9.77
CA ALA A 209 25.90 0.34 9.70
C ALA A 209 27.13 1.13 9.19
N MET A 210 26.95 1.96 8.16
CA MET A 210 28.03 2.83 7.67
C MET A 210 28.50 3.82 8.74
N ILE A 211 27.57 4.45 9.47
CA ILE A 211 27.92 5.38 10.55
C ILE A 211 28.64 4.62 11.67
N VAL A 212 28.15 3.46 12.10
CA VAL A 212 28.79 2.63 13.14
C VAL A 212 30.20 2.21 12.71
N ALA A 213 30.38 1.69 11.49
CA ALA A 213 31.68 1.33 10.96
C ALA A 213 32.63 2.55 10.92
N SER A 214 32.15 3.70 10.48
CA SER A 214 32.91 4.96 10.45
C SER A 214 33.31 5.41 11.85
N THR A 215 32.47 5.21 12.86
CA THR A 215 32.79 5.56 14.25
C THR A 215 33.86 4.64 14.86
N LEU A 216 33.84 3.35 14.51
CA LEU A 216 34.89 2.40 14.90
C LEU A 216 36.23 2.77 14.25
N PHE A 217 36.20 3.10 12.96
CA PHE A 217 37.38 3.59 12.24
C PHE A 217 37.90 4.91 12.82
N ALA A 218 37.03 5.88 13.10
CA ALA A 218 37.39 7.15 13.72
C ALA A 218 38.02 6.97 15.11
N ARG A 219 37.60 5.96 15.87
CA ARG A 219 38.21 5.63 17.17
C ARG A 219 39.65 5.10 17.02
N ILE A 220 39.91 4.27 16.00
CA ILE A 220 41.20 3.59 15.79
C ILE A 220 42.19 4.49 15.05
N ALA A 221 41.74 5.19 14.00
CA ALA A 221 42.55 5.93 13.05
C ALA A 221 42.32 7.45 13.09
N GLY A 222 41.27 7.94 13.77
CA GLY A 222 40.88 9.35 13.73
C GLY A 222 41.87 10.31 14.38
N HIS A 223 41.60 11.60 14.21
CA HIS A 223 42.51 12.68 14.56
C HIS A 223 42.90 12.66 16.06
N ARG A 224 44.20 12.54 16.34
CA ARG A 224 44.75 12.72 17.70
C ARG A 224 44.85 14.22 17.94
N ARG A 225 44.00 14.76 18.81
CA ARG A 225 44.36 16.02 19.48
C ARG A 225 45.47 15.67 20.47
N GLY A 226 46.65 16.24 20.25
CA GLY A 226 47.66 16.37 21.30
C GLY A 226 47.13 17.19 22.46
#